data_AF-A0A8T4WE96-F1
#
_entry.id   AF-A0A8T4WE96-F1
#
_cell.length_a   1.000
_cell.length_b   1.000
_cell.length_c   1.000
_cell.angle_alpha   90.00
_cell.angle_beta   90.00
_cell.angle_gamma   90.00
#
_symmetry.space_group_name_H-M   'P 1'
#
loop_
_entity.id
_entity.type
_entity.pdbx_description
1 polymer ?
#
loop_
_entity_poly.entity_id
_entity_poly.type
_entity_poly.pdbx_seq_one_letter_code
_entity_poly.pdbx_strand_id
1 'polypeptide(L)'
;MVKKEEEKEMEVTKHNSLIRFEEDIEYKDLAPIFPTLYRLFMELADQYPEDSKEEYTEMIIRQNLKDLQNNRKPTGHNREARYRMIFPLDRDNVEFYLYPRISEEESEIEEITAEISNFLEENDLEHEILWDEMEYLMEEKD
;
A
#
# COMPACT_ATOMS: atom_id res chain seq x y z
N MET A 1 35.94 -36.60 -5.49
CA MET A 1 35.82 -35.13 -5.40
C MET A 1 34.35 -34.81 -5.63
N VAL A 2 33.60 -34.68 -4.53
CA VAL A 2 32.15 -34.45 -4.59
C VAL A 2 31.95 -32.97 -4.93
N LYS A 3 31.32 -32.69 -6.06
CA LYS A 3 30.88 -31.34 -6.40
C LYS A 3 29.76 -31.00 -5.41
N LYS A 4 30.00 -30.02 -4.54
CA LYS A 4 28.93 -29.32 -3.83
C LYS A 4 28.21 -28.50 -4.89
N GLU A 5 26.98 -28.89 -5.20
CA GLU A 5 26.03 -27.97 -5.85
C GLU A 5 25.70 -26.92 -4.78
N GLU A 6 26.10 -25.68 -5.04
CA GLU A 6 25.63 -24.54 -4.28
C GLU A 6 24.16 -24.36 -4.66
N GLU A 7 23.25 -24.73 -3.76
CA GLU A 7 21.87 -24.27 -3.79
C GLU A 7 21.92 -22.75 -3.61
N LYS A 8 21.84 -22.04 -4.74
CA LYS A 8 21.58 -20.61 -4.74
C LYS A 8 20.15 -20.47 -4.22
N GLU A 9 19.98 -19.98 -2.99
CA GLU A 9 18.68 -19.48 -2.54
C GLU A 9 18.21 -18.50 -3.63
N MET A 10 17.13 -18.86 -4.32
CA MET A 10 16.49 -17.94 -5.25
C MET A 10 15.90 -16.84 -4.37
N GLU A 11 16.46 -15.65 -4.45
CA GLU A 11 15.89 -14.45 -3.86
C GLU A 11 14.46 -14.34 -4.41
N VAL A 12 13.47 -14.48 -3.54
CA VAL A 12 12.06 -14.43 -3.92
C VAL A 12 11.72 -12.96 -4.14
N THR A 13 11.63 -12.56 -5.41
CA THR A 13 11.19 -11.22 -5.80
C THR A 13 9.76 -10.99 -5.33
N LYS A 14 9.54 -9.89 -4.60
CA LYS A 14 8.22 -9.46 -4.14
C LYS A 14 7.61 -8.49 -5.14
N HIS A 15 6.35 -8.71 -5.51
CA HIS A 15 5.66 -7.94 -6.56
C HIS A 15 4.68 -6.94 -5.97
N ASN A 16 4.11 -7.22 -4.80
CA ASN A 16 3.19 -6.35 -4.09
C ASN A 16 3.17 -6.69 -2.59
N SER A 17 2.65 -5.76 -1.79
CA SER A 17 2.37 -6.01 -0.38
C SER A 17 0.91 -5.76 -0.06
N LEU A 18 0.36 -6.62 0.80
CA LEU A 18 -0.88 -6.42 1.53
C LEU A 18 -0.51 -6.07 2.97
N ILE A 19 -1.04 -4.95 3.45
CA ILE A 19 -1.01 -4.57 4.86
C ILE A 19 -2.39 -4.90 5.42
N ARG A 20 -2.44 -5.85 6.35
CA ARG A 20 -3.66 -6.26 7.04
C ARG A 20 -3.56 -5.88 8.52
N PHE A 21 -4.54 -5.13 9.00
CA PHE A 21 -4.58 -4.70 10.39
C PHE A 21 -5.20 -5.78 11.28
N GLU A 22 -4.90 -5.71 12.58
CA GLU A 22 -5.54 -6.54 13.61
C GLU A 22 -7.07 -6.35 13.63
N GLU A 23 -7.80 -7.35 14.14
CA GLU A 23 -9.28 -7.43 14.05
C GLU A 23 -10.02 -6.28 14.76
N ASP A 24 -9.39 -5.59 15.70
CA ASP A 24 -9.97 -4.49 16.46
C ASP A 24 -9.77 -3.11 15.80
N ILE A 25 -8.94 -3.02 14.77
CA ILE A 25 -8.72 -1.80 13.99
C ILE A 25 -9.83 -1.61 12.97
N GLU A 26 -10.46 -0.43 12.99
CA GLU A 26 -11.50 -0.03 12.04
C GLU A 26 -10.99 1.05 11.06
N TYR A 27 -11.69 1.24 9.93
CA TYR A 27 -11.32 2.26 8.95
C TYR A 27 -11.23 3.67 9.56
N LYS A 28 -12.08 3.99 10.54
CA LYS A 28 -12.05 5.29 11.22
C LYS A 28 -10.75 5.55 11.98
N ASP A 29 -10.03 4.51 12.39
CA ASP A 29 -8.80 4.63 13.18
C ASP A 29 -7.62 5.05 12.31
N LEU A 30 -7.70 4.83 11.00
CA LEU A 30 -6.78 5.40 10.01
C LEU A 30 -7.01 6.90 9.78
N ALA A 31 -8.21 7.43 10.06
CA ALA A 31 -8.57 8.79 9.69
C ALA A 31 -7.64 9.89 10.25
N PRO A 32 -7.16 9.84 11.51
CA PRO A 32 -6.26 10.85 12.06
C PRO A 32 -4.91 10.92 11.35
N ILE A 33 -4.41 9.78 10.86
CA ILE A 33 -3.07 9.66 10.29
C ILE A 33 -3.06 9.65 8.76
N PHE A 34 -4.21 9.35 8.13
CA PHE A 34 -4.32 9.14 6.69
C PHE A 34 -3.71 10.26 5.83
N PRO A 35 -3.85 11.57 6.16
CA PRO A 35 -3.24 12.63 5.36
C PRO A 35 -1.71 12.54 5.34
N THR A 36 -1.10 12.14 6.46
CA THR A 36 0.35 11.95 6.55
C THR A 36 0.75 10.66 5.87
N LEU A 37 0.04 9.56 6.12
CA LEU A 37 0.24 8.27 5.45
C LEU A 37 0.23 8.40 3.92
N TYR A 38 -0.79 9.07 3.39
CA TYR A 38 -0.95 9.27 1.95
C TYR A 38 0.20 10.11 1.38
N ARG A 39 0.61 11.17 2.07
CA ARG A 39 1.71 12.04 1.65
C ARG A 39 3.06 11.33 1.70
N LEU A 40 3.30 10.55 2.74
CA LEU A 40 4.48 9.68 2.86
C LEU A 40 4.52 8.68 1.69
N PHE A 41 3.41 8.00 1.40
CA PHE A 41 3.32 7.10 0.26
C PHE A 41 3.66 7.81 -1.07
N MET A 42 3.12 9.01 -1.30
CA MET A 42 3.39 9.78 -2.53
C MET A 42 4.86 10.21 -2.63
N GLU A 43 5.52 10.48 -1.50
CA GLU A 43 6.94 10.85 -1.40
C GLU A 43 7.83 9.66 -1.74
N LEU A 44 7.63 8.55 -1.04
CA LEU A 44 8.38 7.30 -1.21
C LEU A 44 8.25 6.74 -2.63
N ALA A 45 7.06 6.86 -3.23
CA ALA A 45 6.82 6.41 -4.59
C ALA A 45 7.26 7.41 -5.68
N ASP A 46 7.89 8.54 -5.30
CA ASP A 46 8.31 9.64 -6.17
C ASP A 46 7.23 10.03 -7.18
N GLN A 47 6.00 10.22 -6.69
CA GLN A 47 4.83 10.44 -7.53
C GLN A 47 4.01 11.66 -7.12
N TYR A 48 4.60 12.57 -6.35
CA TYR A 48 4.01 13.88 -6.14
C TYR A 48 3.75 14.56 -7.48
N PRO A 49 2.52 15.06 -7.69
CA PRO A 49 2.24 15.77 -8.91
C PRO A 49 2.90 17.15 -8.86
N GLU A 50 3.34 17.66 -10.02
CA GLU A 50 3.91 19.01 -10.14
C GLU A 50 3.04 20.07 -9.46
N ASP A 51 3.64 21.17 -8.96
CA ASP A 51 3.03 22.24 -8.15
C ASP A 51 1.59 22.65 -8.59
N SER A 52 1.31 22.65 -9.89
CA SER A 52 -0.02 22.93 -10.46
C SER A 52 -1.14 21.94 -10.11
N LYS A 53 -0.83 20.84 -9.41
CA LYS A 53 -1.74 19.73 -9.08
C LYS A 53 -1.75 19.38 -7.59
N GLU A 54 -1.15 20.18 -6.72
CA GLU A 54 -1.24 19.98 -5.26
C GLU A 54 -2.70 20.00 -4.76
N GLU A 55 -3.54 20.88 -5.32
CA GLU A 55 -4.97 20.95 -4.99
C GLU A 55 -5.70 19.62 -5.23
N TYR A 56 -5.24 18.87 -6.23
CA TYR A 56 -5.80 17.57 -6.57
C TYR A 56 -5.40 16.50 -5.54
N THR A 57 -4.16 16.51 -5.07
CA THR A 57 -3.72 15.67 -3.94
C THR A 57 -4.58 15.93 -2.70
N GLU A 58 -4.78 17.21 -2.35
CA GLU A 58 -5.61 17.59 -1.21
C GLU A 58 -7.08 17.17 -1.38
N MET A 59 -7.62 17.23 -2.60
CA MET A 59 -8.96 16.74 -2.90
C MET A 59 -9.07 15.22 -2.67
N ILE A 60 -8.09 14.44 -3.11
CA ILE A 60 -8.07 12.98 -2.90
C ILE A 60 -7.99 12.66 -1.41
N ILE A 61 -7.11 13.34 -0.67
CA ILE A 61 -6.99 13.16 0.79
C ILE A 61 -8.34 13.45 1.46
N ARG A 62 -9.00 14.58 1.13
CA ARG A 62 -10.30 14.93 1.69
C ARG A 62 -11.40 13.90 1.39
N GLN A 63 -11.43 13.36 0.17
CA GLN A 63 -12.42 12.36 -0.21
C GLN A 63 -12.24 11.08 0.62
N ASN A 64 -11.00 10.57 0.71
CA ASN A 64 -10.70 9.38 1.50
C ASN A 64 -10.94 9.62 3.00
N LEU A 65 -10.54 10.77 3.53
CA LEU A 65 -10.82 11.15 4.93
C LEU A 65 -12.31 11.11 5.25
N LYS A 66 -13.15 11.61 4.34
CA LYS A 66 -14.60 11.58 4.53
C LYS A 66 -15.11 10.15 4.66
N ASP A 67 -14.57 9.21 3.88
CA ASP A 67 -14.95 7.82 3.97
C ASP A 67 -14.47 7.21 5.29
N LEU A 68 -13.19 7.37 5.63
CA LEU A 68 -12.59 6.88 6.87
C LEU A 68 -13.33 7.40 8.11
N GLN A 69 -13.63 8.70 8.18
CA GLN A 69 -14.36 9.31 9.30
C GLN A 69 -15.77 8.74 9.50
N ASN A 70 -16.38 8.19 8.45
CA ASN A 70 -17.67 7.51 8.52
C ASN A 70 -17.53 6.00 8.70
N ASN A 71 -16.32 5.52 9.07
CA ASN A 71 -15.94 4.12 9.13
C ASN A 71 -16.24 3.36 7.83
N ARG A 72 -16.04 4.04 6.69
CA ARG A 72 -16.22 3.46 5.36
C ARG A 72 -14.86 3.30 4.72
N LYS A 73 -14.76 2.24 3.93
CA LYS A 73 -13.57 1.98 3.14
C LYS A 73 -13.25 3.17 2.21
N PRO A 74 -12.00 3.68 2.23
CA PRO A 74 -11.55 4.72 1.32
C PRO A 74 -11.24 4.15 -0.07
N THR A 75 -11.03 5.01 -1.07
CA THR A 75 -10.54 4.59 -2.39
C THR A 75 -9.02 4.39 -2.42
N GLY A 76 -8.29 5.07 -1.53
CA GLY A 76 -6.83 5.15 -1.54
C GLY A 76 -6.29 5.99 -2.69
N HIS A 77 -5.14 5.58 -3.23
CA HIS A 77 -4.54 6.08 -4.47
C HIS A 77 -4.68 5.02 -5.59
N ASN A 78 -5.90 4.81 -6.07
CA ASN A 78 -6.17 3.85 -7.15
C ASN A 78 -6.29 4.56 -8.51
N ARG A 79 -5.17 5.09 -9.04
CA ARG A 79 -5.11 5.79 -10.33
C ARG A 79 -3.89 5.35 -11.15
N GLU A 80 -3.76 5.84 -12.39
CA GLU A 80 -2.55 5.63 -13.17
C GLU A 80 -1.37 6.37 -12.52
N ALA A 81 -0.50 5.60 -11.87
CA ALA A 81 0.69 6.04 -11.16
C ALA A 81 1.67 4.86 -11.09
N ARG A 82 2.94 5.11 -10.73
CA ARG A 82 3.97 4.08 -10.59
C ARG A 82 3.62 3.10 -9.48
N TYR A 83 3.02 3.59 -8.39
CA TYR A 83 2.48 2.77 -7.31
C TYR A 83 1.04 3.15 -7.02
N ARG A 84 0.26 2.16 -6.60
CA ARG A 84 -1.11 2.34 -6.13
C ARG A 84 -1.24 1.92 -4.68
N MET A 85 -2.00 2.69 -3.92
CA MET A 85 -2.49 2.31 -2.61
C MET A 85 -3.97 1.92 -2.78
N ILE A 86 -4.29 0.64 -2.62
CA ILE A 86 -5.61 0.11 -2.99
C ILE A 86 -6.28 -0.54 -1.79
N PHE A 87 -7.50 -0.12 -1.47
CA PHE A 87 -8.31 -0.77 -0.44
C PHE A 87 -9.29 -1.76 -1.09
N PRO A 88 -9.16 -3.08 -0.86
CA PRO A 88 -9.94 -4.11 -1.56
C PRO A 88 -11.45 -4.04 -1.35
N LEU A 89 -12.20 -4.59 -2.30
CA LEU A 89 -13.63 -4.89 -2.12
C LEU A 89 -13.83 -6.09 -1.19
N ASP A 90 -14.89 -6.03 -0.37
CA ASP A 90 -15.48 -7.17 0.32
C ASP A 90 -14.50 -8.06 1.11
N ARG A 91 -13.82 -7.45 2.09
CA ARG A 91 -12.96 -8.14 3.06
C ARG A 91 -13.47 -7.86 4.48
N ASP A 92 -13.41 -8.88 5.33
CA ASP A 92 -13.87 -8.80 6.72
C ASP A 92 -12.94 -7.91 7.58
N ASN A 93 -11.67 -7.78 7.17
CA ASN A 93 -10.65 -7.02 7.90
C ASN A 93 -10.33 -5.70 7.19
N VAL A 94 -9.83 -4.73 7.97
CA VAL A 94 -9.24 -3.51 7.42
C VAL A 94 -7.88 -3.86 6.80
N GLU A 95 -7.71 -3.56 5.52
CA GLU A 95 -6.48 -3.85 4.80
C GLU A 95 -6.30 -2.92 3.60
N PHE A 96 -5.06 -2.77 3.13
CA PHE A 96 -4.76 -2.14 1.83
C PHE A 96 -3.52 -2.74 1.18
N TYR A 97 -3.46 -2.64 -0.15
CA TYR A 97 -2.32 -3.04 -0.95
C TYR A 97 -1.44 -1.86 -1.32
N LEU A 98 -0.14 -2.10 -1.38
CA LEU A 98 0.78 -1.30 -2.17
C LEU A 98 1.12 -2.10 -3.42
N TYR A 99 0.80 -1.53 -4.58
CA TYR A 99 0.89 -2.22 -5.87
C TYR A 99 1.73 -1.43 -6.87
N PRO A 100 2.92 -1.92 -7.23
CA PRO A 100 3.72 -1.39 -8.34
C PRO A 100 3.01 -1.60 -9.69
N ARG A 101 3.12 -0.59 -10.54
CA ARG A 101 2.72 -0.60 -11.96
C ARG A 101 3.93 -0.44 -12.89
N ILE A 102 5.12 -0.65 -12.36
CA ILE A 102 6.43 -0.58 -13.02
C ILE A 102 7.08 -1.96 -13.05
N SER A 103 8.20 -2.10 -13.76
CA SER A 103 8.94 -3.37 -13.78
C SER A 103 9.51 -3.71 -12.41
N GLU A 104 9.61 -5.01 -12.12
CA GLU A 104 10.20 -5.54 -10.89
C GLU A 104 11.61 -4.99 -10.62
N GLU A 105 12.45 -4.86 -11.65
CA GLU A 105 13.82 -4.31 -11.54
C GLU A 105 13.88 -2.84 -11.09
N GLU A 106 12.80 -2.09 -11.29
CA GLU A 106 12.68 -0.68 -10.91
C GLU A 106 11.87 -0.50 -9.62
N SER A 107 11.34 -1.59 -9.06
CA SER A 107 10.42 -1.51 -7.93
C SER A 107 11.17 -1.43 -6.60
N GLU A 108 10.80 -0.42 -5.84
CA GLU A 108 11.23 -0.14 -4.47
C GLU A 108 10.13 -0.60 -3.48
N ILE A 109 9.29 -1.56 -3.88
CA ILE A 109 8.10 -1.96 -3.10
C ILE A 109 8.47 -2.44 -1.69
N GLU A 110 9.62 -3.08 -1.52
CA GLU A 110 10.10 -3.51 -0.21
C GLU A 110 10.40 -2.34 0.71
N GLU A 111 11.11 -1.33 0.21
CA GLU A 111 11.47 -0.12 0.95
C GLU A 111 10.21 0.71 1.25
N ILE A 112 9.36 0.94 0.25
CA ILE A 112 8.10 1.68 0.44
C ILE A 112 7.23 0.99 1.48
N THR A 113 7.11 -0.34 1.43
CA THR A 113 6.30 -1.10 2.40
C THR A 113 6.90 -1.01 3.79
N ALA A 114 8.23 -1.13 3.94
CA ALA A 114 8.91 -1.04 5.23
C ALA A 114 8.71 0.34 5.88
N GLU A 115 8.86 1.43 5.12
CA GLU A 115 8.65 2.79 5.64
C GLU A 115 7.17 3.05 6.02
N ILE A 116 6.23 2.53 5.22
CA ILE A 116 4.81 2.60 5.56
C ILE A 116 4.49 1.77 6.80
N SER A 117 5.06 0.57 6.94
CA SER A 117 4.93 -0.29 8.12
C SER A 117 5.42 0.42 9.38
N ASN A 118 6.63 0.97 9.33
CA ASN A 118 7.20 1.74 10.44
C ASN A 118 6.29 2.91 10.85
N PHE A 119 5.76 3.67 9.88
CA PHE A 119 4.84 4.76 10.16
C PHE A 119 3.54 4.29 10.83
N LEU A 120 2.98 3.15 10.42
CA LEU A 120 1.79 2.58 11.05
C LEU A 120 2.06 2.12 12.48
N GLU A 121 3.20 1.46 12.72
CA GLU A 121 3.65 1.04 14.07
C GLU A 121 3.84 2.25 15.00
N GLU A 122 4.46 3.34 14.52
CA GLU A 122 4.64 4.58 15.28
C GLU A 122 3.33 5.25 15.68
N ASN A 123 2.21 4.88 15.05
CA ASN A 123 0.87 5.39 15.32
C ASN A 123 -0.05 4.34 15.96
N ASP A 124 0.53 3.30 16.60
CA ASP A 124 -0.18 2.25 17.33
C ASP A 124 -1.20 1.47 16.48
N LEU A 125 -0.93 1.31 15.17
CA LEU A 125 -1.75 0.48 14.28
C LEU A 125 -1.03 -0.83 14.00
N GLU A 126 -1.31 -1.83 14.84
CA GLU A 126 -0.78 -3.19 14.68
C GLU A 126 -1.28 -3.82 13.38
N HIS A 127 -0.36 -4.44 12.64
CA HIS A 127 -0.63 -5.02 11.32
C HIS A 127 0.39 -6.11 10.96
N GLU A 128 0.01 -6.95 9.99
CA GLU A 128 0.88 -7.89 9.31
C GLU A 128 1.14 -7.44 7.86
N ILE A 129 2.33 -7.76 7.35
CA ILE A 129 2.70 -7.60 5.94
C ILE A 129 2.65 -8.97 5.28
N LEU A 130 1.78 -9.11 4.28
CA LEU A 130 1.65 -10.30 3.47
C LEU A 130 2.13 -9.99 2.05
N TRP A 131 3.21 -10.66 1.64
CA TRP A 131 3.82 -10.47 0.32
C TRP A 131 3.11 -11.31 -0.73
N ASP A 132 2.80 -10.70 -1.87
CA ASP A 132 2.20 -11.35 -3.04
C ASP A 132 0.82 -12.02 -2.80
N GLU A 133 0.18 -11.71 -1.68
CA GLU A 133 -1.17 -12.18 -1.30
C GLU A 133 -2.29 -11.27 -1.84
N MET A 134 -2.18 -10.88 -3.11
CA MET A 134 -3.19 -10.08 -3.81
C MET A 134 -4.27 -10.99 -4.43
N GLU A 135 -5.14 -11.54 -3.59
CA GLU A 135 -6.09 -12.56 -4.04
C GLU A 135 -7.28 -12.02 -4.89
N TYR A 136 -7.57 -10.70 -4.89
CA TYR A 136 -8.85 -10.20 -5.48
C TYR A 136 -8.79 -8.89 -6.29
N LEU A 137 -7.67 -8.53 -6.91
CA LEU A 137 -7.63 -7.44 -7.90
C LEU A 137 -7.70 -7.90 -9.36
N MET A 138 -7.82 -9.22 -9.61
CA MET A 138 -8.05 -9.75 -10.95
C MET A 138 -9.52 -9.60 -11.35
N GLU A 139 -9.98 -8.37 -11.58
CA GLU A 139 -10.98 -8.13 -12.62
C GLU A 139 -10.28 -8.20 -13.99
N GLU A 140 -11.00 -8.80 -14.94
CA GLU A 140 -10.50 -9.49 -16.12
C GLU A 140 -9.50 -8.68 -16.98
N LYS A 141 -8.42 -9.35 -17.38
CA LYS A 141 -7.72 -8.99 -18.62
C LYS A 141 -8.62 -9.40 -19.78
N ASP A 142 -9.32 -8.46 -20.38
CA ASP A 142 -9.74 -8.57 -21.79
C ASP A 142 -8.52 -8.58 -22.73
#